data_AF-A0A2S1WIJ5-F1
#
_entry.id   AF-A0A2S1WIJ5-F1
#
_cell.length_a   1.000
_cell.length_b   1.000
_cell.length_c   1.000
_cell.angle_alpha   90.00
_cell.angle_beta   90.00
_cell.angle_gamma   90.00
#
_symmetry.space_group_name_H-M   'P 1'
#
loop_
_entity.id
_entity.type
_entity.pdbx_description
1 polymer ?
#
loop_
_entity_poly.entity_id
_entity_poly.type
_entity_poly.pdbx_seq_one_letter_code
_entity_poly.pdbx_strand_id
1 'polypeptide(L)'
;IHCHTPATDGSGTVKATMDEVFKDFQDMRMPAHLRISMACCLNMCGAVHCSDIAILGYHRKPPMIIHAYLDKMCEIPLAISSCPTAAIKPKKV
;
A
#
# COMPACT_ATOMS: atom_id res chain seq x y z
N ILE A 1 -6.53 7.75 11.66
CA ILE A 1 -6.35 7.10 10.34
C ILE A 1 -6.83 8.08 9.29
N HIS A 2 -5.94 8.54 8.39
CA HIS A 2 -6.30 9.52 7.35
C HIS A 2 -6.61 8.83 6.01
N CYS A 3 -5.80 7.84 5.61
CA CYS A 3 -6.07 6.99 4.45
C CYS A 3 -7.00 5.83 4.84
N HIS A 4 -7.94 5.45 3.97
CA HIS A 4 -8.90 4.37 4.22
C HIS A 4 -8.50 3.01 3.60
N THR A 5 -7.44 2.97 2.79
CA THR A 5 -6.89 1.73 2.20
C THR A 5 -5.52 1.29 2.77
N PRO A 6 -5.06 1.68 3.98
CA PRO A 6 -3.74 1.28 4.45
C PRO A 6 -3.73 -0.20 4.86
N ALA A 7 -2.64 -0.90 4.51
CA ALA A 7 -2.33 -2.22 5.03
C ALA A 7 -1.40 -2.17 6.26
N THR A 8 -0.77 -1.03 6.52
CA THR A 8 0.12 -0.78 7.66
C THR A 8 0.15 0.72 8.01
N ASP A 9 0.70 1.06 9.17
CA ASP A 9 0.94 2.45 9.55
C ASP A 9 2.12 3.07 8.78
N GLY A 10 1.97 4.31 8.34
CA GLY A 10 3.01 5.06 7.62
C GLY A 10 4.06 5.64 8.56
N SER A 11 3.60 6.52 9.44
CA SER A 11 4.48 7.32 10.30
C SER A 11 5.29 6.46 11.27
N GLY A 12 4.67 5.46 11.90
CA GLY A 12 5.33 4.56 12.83
C GLY A 12 6.42 3.72 12.17
N THR A 13 6.17 3.17 10.98
CA THR A 13 7.18 2.39 10.25
C THR A 13 8.33 3.27 9.78
N VAL A 14 8.07 4.49 9.31
CA VAL A 14 9.13 5.45 8.96
C VAL A 14 9.94 5.84 10.20
N LYS A 15 9.28 6.13 11.33
CA LYS A 15 9.97 6.46 12.58
C LYS A 15 10.88 5.32 13.05
N ALA A 16 10.35 4.10 13.12
CA ALA A 16 11.14 2.93 13.52
C ALA A 16 12.33 2.69 12.57
N THR A 17 12.12 2.84 11.26
CA THR A 17 13.21 2.69 10.28
C THR A 17 14.28 3.77 10.47
N MET A 18 13.87 5.03 10.64
CA MET A 18 14.79 6.16 10.82
C MET A 18 15.58 6.06 12.13
N ASP A 19 15.00 5.50 13.19
CA ASP A 19 15.71 5.29 14.46
C ASP A 19 16.86 4.27 14.29
N GLU A 20 16.65 3.20 13.54
CA GLU A 20 17.69 2.19 13.26
C GLU A 20 18.80 2.71 12.34
N VAL A 21 18.45 3.50 11.32
CA VAL A 21 19.44 4.03 10.35
C VAL A 21 19.95 5.43 10.72
N PHE A 22 19.61 5.95 11.91
CA PHE A 22 19.92 7.34 12.27
C PHE A 22 21.42 7.63 12.25
N LYS A 23 22.26 6.67 12.68
CA LYS A 23 23.72 6.80 12.61
C LYS A 23 24.21 6.96 11.17
N ASP A 24 23.64 6.20 10.25
CA ASP A 24 23.99 6.24 8.82
C ASP A 24 23.49 7.50 8.13
N PHE A 25 22.44 8.13 8.68
CA PHE A 25 21.95 9.41 8.19
C PHE A 25 22.91 10.56 8.53
N GLN A 26 23.70 10.43 9.60
CA GLN A 26 24.66 11.46 10.03
C GLN A 26 26.03 11.35 9.35
N ASP A 27 26.37 10.18 8.79
CA ASP A 27 27.68 9.89 8.21
C ASP A 27 27.58 9.48 6.73
N MET A 28 28.56 9.88 5.91
CA MET A 28 28.63 9.49 4.48
C MET A 28 29.48 8.22 4.27
N ARG A 29 29.07 7.10 4.87
CA ARG A 29 29.82 5.83 4.78
C ARG A 29 29.40 4.88 3.66
N MET A 30 28.29 5.16 2.98
CA MET A 30 27.76 4.32 1.90
C MET A 30 28.44 4.67 0.55
N PRO A 31 28.60 3.70 -0.38
CA PRO A 31 29.21 3.97 -1.69
C PRO A 31 28.43 4.97 -2.56
N ALA A 32 27.13 5.11 -2.31
CA ALA A 32 26.25 6.06 -2.97
C ALA A 32 25.09 6.46 -2.03
N HIS A 33 24.34 7.50 -2.40
CA HIS A 33 23.19 7.96 -1.63
C HIS A 33 22.04 6.95 -1.68
N LEU A 34 21.74 6.33 -0.55
CA LEU A 34 20.66 5.35 -0.40
C LEU A 34 19.31 6.05 -0.17
N ARG A 35 18.29 5.69 -0.98
CA ARG A 35 16.91 6.17 -0.81
C ARG A 35 16.01 5.05 -0.30
N ILE A 36 15.43 5.26 0.88
CA ILE A 36 14.44 4.37 1.47
C ILE A 36 13.07 5.06 1.40
N SER A 37 12.10 4.40 0.79
CA SER A 37 10.72 4.92 0.72
C SER A 37 9.72 3.95 1.32
N MET A 38 8.60 4.50 1.80
CA MET A 38 7.53 3.75 2.44
C MET A 38 6.18 4.10 1.79
N ALA A 39 5.35 3.08 1.56
CA ALA A 39 3.95 3.24 1.20
C ALA A 39 3.08 2.26 2.01
N CYS A 40 1.95 2.77 2.50
CA CYS A 40 1.06 1.98 3.36
C CYS A 40 0.21 0.95 2.59
N CYS A 41 0.12 1.05 1.25
CA CYS A 41 -0.54 0.08 0.38
C CYS A 41 0.03 0.12 -1.04
N LEU A 42 -0.42 -0.81 -1.88
CA LEU A 42 0.02 -0.99 -3.27
C LEU A 42 -0.34 0.14 -4.24
N ASN A 43 -1.10 1.15 -3.81
CA ASN A 43 -1.27 2.38 -4.59
C ASN A 43 0.03 3.18 -4.69
N MET A 44 1.04 2.87 -3.84
CA MET A 44 2.40 3.40 -3.92
C MET A 44 2.45 4.92 -4.03
N CYS A 45 1.69 5.65 -3.20
CA CYS A 45 1.61 7.11 -3.20
C CYS A 45 2.95 7.75 -2.76
N GLY A 46 3.93 7.81 -3.67
CA GLY A 46 5.29 8.27 -3.41
C GLY A 46 6.28 7.56 -4.32
N ALA A 47 7.45 7.18 -3.79
CA ALA A 47 8.58 6.68 -4.56
C ALA A 47 8.90 5.19 -4.34
N VAL A 48 7.99 4.42 -3.72
CA VAL A 48 8.24 2.98 -3.42
C VAL A 48 8.56 2.16 -4.66
N HIS A 49 8.00 2.50 -5.82
CA HIS A 49 8.27 1.80 -7.08
C HIS A 49 9.64 2.12 -7.71
N CYS A 50 10.37 3.12 -7.19
CA CYS A 50 11.62 3.62 -7.76
C CYS A 50 12.69 3.96 -6.68
N SER A 51 12.61 3.33 -5.51
CA SER A 51 13.59 3.50 -4.42
C SER A 51 14.57 2.35 -4.37
N ASP A 52 15.76 2.59 -3.81
CA ASP A 52 16.78 1.55 -3.60
C ASP A 52 16.28 0.50 -2.61
N ILE A 53 15.57 0.94 -1.56
CA ILE A 53 14.85 0.08 -0.61
C ILE A 53 13.42 0.57 -0.45
N ALA A 54 12.48 -0.37 -0.52
CA ALA A 54 11.05 -0.12 -0.52
C ALA A 54 10.37 -0.87 0.62
N ILE A 55 9.66 -0.15 1.48
CA ILE A 55 8.77 -0.72 2.50
C ILE A 55 7.33 -0.56 2.02
N LEU A 56 6.65 -1.69 1.80
CA LEU A 56 5.30 -1.72 1.24
C LEU A 56 4.33 -2.48 2.14
N GLY A 57 3.26 -1.82 2.54
CA GLY A 57 2.12 -2.48 3.16
C GLY A 57 1.39 -3.39 2.17
N TYR A 58 1.12 -4.64 2.58
CA TYR A 58 0.58 -5.66 1.67
C TYR A 58 -0.54 -6.48 2.32
N HIS A 59 -1.69 -6.56 1.65
CA HIS A 59 -2.79 -7.43 2.07
C HIS A 59 -2.58 -8.86 1.56
N ARG A 60 -2.88 -9.86 2.40
CA ARG A 60 -2.74 -11.29 2.05
C ARG A 60 -4.07 -12.06 2.08
N LYS A 61 -5.19 -11.36 2.19
CA LYS A 61 -6.55 -11.92 2.23
C LYS A 61 -7.43 -11.23 1.20
N PRO A 62 -8.38 -11.95 0.55
CA PRO A 62 -9.37 -11.34 -0.33
C PRO A 62 -10.25 -10.29 0.39
N PRO A 63 -10.90 -9.37 -0.36
CA PRO A 63 -11.84 -8.41 0.21
C PRO A 63 -13.01 -9.08 0.93
N MET A 64 -13.45 -8.50 2.04
CA MET A 64 -14.70 -8.90 2.70
C MET A 64 -15.88 -8.24 1.98
N ILE A 65 -16.83 -9.05 1.50
CA ILE A 65 -17.94 -8.58 0.67
C ILE A 65 -19.18 -8.30 1.54
N ILE A 66 -19.62 -7.05 1.59
CA ILE A 66 -20.81 -6.63 2.33
C ILE A 66 -21.99 -6.46 1.38
N HIS A 67 -22.68 -7.57 1.10
CA HIS A 67 -23.77 -7.65 0.11
C HIS A 67 -24.93 -6.65 0.37
N ALA A 68 -25.20 -6.29 1.62
CA ALA A 68 -26.33 -5.41 1.98
C ALA A 68 -26.19 -3.95 1.49
N TYR A 69 -24.95 -3.50 1.21
CA TYR A 69 -24.66 -2.12 0.80
C TYR A 69 -24.01 -2.03 -0.58
N LEU A 70 -23.61 -3.16 -1.16
CA LEU A 70 -22.82 -3.21 -2.39
C LEU A 70 -23.53 -2.49 -3.55
N ASP A 71 -24.81 -2.81 -3.79
CA ASP A 71 -25.61 -2.16 -4.84
C ASP A 71 -25.96 -0.70 -4.53
N LYS A 72 -25.87 -0.28 -3.27
CA LYS A 72 -26.20 1.09 -2.83
C LYS A 72 -25.02 2.05 -2.95
N MET A 73 -23.80 1.54 -2.89
CA MET A 73 -22.57 2.35 -2.82
C MET A 73 -21.66 2.18 -4.03
N CYS A 74 -21.83 1.12 -4.84
CA CYS A 74 -20.91 0.80 -5.92
C CYS A 74 -21.63 0.62 -7.25
N GLU A 75 -21.04 1.14 -8.32
CA GLU A 75 -21.38 0.74 -9.67
C GLU A 75 -20.71 -0.61 -9.97
N ILE A 76 -21.51 -1.68 -10.06
CA ILE A 76 -21.02 -3.07 -10.25
C ILE A 76 -20.02 -3.21 -11.41
N PRO A 77 -20.25 -2.60 -12.60
CA PRO A 77 -19.30 -2.71 -13.71
C PRO A 77 -17.92 -2.14 -13.35
N LEU A 78 -17.86 -1.01 -12.62
CA LEU A 78 -16.60 -0.39 -12.20
C LEU A 78 -15.84 -1.30 -11.22
N ALA A 79 -16.56 -1.90 -10.27
CA ALA A 79 -15.97 -2.83 -9.33
C ALA A 79 -15.37 -4.05 -10.05
N ILE A 80 -16.07 -4.62 -11.04
CA ILE A 80 -15.56 -5.73 -11.85
C ILE A 80 -14.31 -5.32 -12.64
N SER A 81 -14.35 -4.17 -13.33
CA SER A 81 -13.24 -3.70 -14.16
C SER A 81 -11.99 -3.30 -13.37
N SER A 82 -12.14 -3.03 -12.07
CA SER A 82 -11.00 -2.69 -11.20
C SER A 82 -10.06 -3.87 -10.95
N CYS A 83 -10.49 -5.11 -11.19
CA CYS A 83 -9.72 -6.30 -10.88
C CYS A 83 -8.73 -6.62 -12.02
N PRO A 84 -7.40 -6.52 -11.80
CA PRO A 84 -6.42 -6.78 -12.85
C PRO A 84 -6.37 -8.25 -13.31
N THR A 85 -6.90 -9.18 -12.50
CA THR A 85 -6.92 -10.62 -12.78
C THR A 85 -8.32 -11.16 -13.07
N ALA A 86 -9.32 -10.28 -13.20
CA ALA A 86 -10.72 -10.65 -13.44
C ALA A 86 -11.30 -11.68 -12.42
N ALA A 87 -10.86 -11.59 -11.16
CA ALA A 87 -11.35 -12.45 -10.07
C ALA A 87 -12.77 -12.09 -9.59
N ILE A 88 -13.22 -10.85 -9.85
CA ILE A 88 -14.55 -10.37 -9.49
C ILE A 88 -15.52 -10.71 -10.63
N LYS A 89 -16.62 -11.40 -10.33
CA LYS A 89 -17.64 -11.79 -11.30
C LYS A 89 -19.04 -11.40 -10.80
N PRO A 90 -19.94 -10.98 -11.69
CA PRO A 90 -21.33 -10.79 -11.31
C PRO A 90 -21.92 -12.15 -10.94
N LYS A 91 -22.70 -12.19 -9.87
CA LYS A 91 -23.51 -13.37 -9.56
C LYS A 91 -24.63 -13.39 -10.60
N LYS A 92 -24.58 -14.32 -11.56
CA LYS A 92 -25.70 -14.58 -12.46
C LYS A 92 -26.95 -14.80 -11.60
N VAL A 93 -27.98 -14.00 -11.84
CA VAL A 93 -29.36 -14.39 -11.59
C VAL A 93 -29.84 -15.09 -12.85
#